data_AF-U7QSY7-F1
#
_entry.id   AF-U7QSY7-F1
#
_cell.length_a   1.000
_cell.length_b   1.000
_cell.length_c   1.000
_cell.angle_alpha   90.00
_cell.angle_beta   90.00
_cell.angle_gamma   90.00
#
_symmetry.space_group_name_H-M   'P 1'
#
loop_
_entity.id
_entity.type
_entity.pdbx_description
1 polymer ?
#
loop_
_entity_poly.entity_id
_entity_poly.type
_entity_poly.pdbx_seq_one_letter_code
_entity_poly.pdbx_strand_id
1 'polypeptide(L)'
;MPGSRKVNGKALSGDISLSAGDVGAFSLGLTGRANAVPWNTDTGLYELLYTGFSEHVAHFYNGSGSCPAFQLKVNNRNSGIAYRSARDSYGFEEDWTSIYTTRNKPSAEDVGAFPGVVSVNSIPTRSYVGPFSGEVGAQWAKGINIGQLSDVGQIYVNVDGNLYAYFLNSNGSVNGGIVWSTVNAKPDANGNLRVSSPVVDIHPDGTYELTSEAEGVTVKRIDTGKYRISGCNGFAKDGAWGIHGGTIVPADSNGLNLIWVNEYVDTSSGDITIECYHRQNTDAPKFAQNKRVKSITATGEVVYYNDGELCDIPDGRVINVRVQMPASDDEKAATVPVPSDDDPASPSA
;
A
#
# COMPACT_ATOMS: atom_id res chain seq x y z
N MET A 1 6.06 -93.45 -16.16
CA MET A 1 4.86 -92.88 -15.52
C MET A 1 4.99 -91.36 -15.50
N PRO A 2 4.10 -90.59 -16.15
CA PRO A 2 4.14 -89.11 -16.13
C PRO A 2 3.84 -88.47 -14.75
N GLY A 3 3.32 -89.24 -13.79
CA GLY A 3 2.74 -88.74 -12.53
C GLY A 3 3.71 -88.19 -11.47
N SER A 4 5.03 -88.16 -11.71
CA SER A 4 6.00 -87.49 -10.83
C SER A 4 6.49 -86.15 -11.36
N ARG A 5 6.12 -85.78 -12.59
CA ARG A 5 6.53 -84.52 -13.20
C ARG A 5 5.73 -83.36 -12.63
N LYS A 6 6.43 -82.25 -12.39
CA LYS A 6 5.84 -81.00 -11.91
C LYS A 6 6.22 -79.86 -12.85
N VAL A 7 5.36 -78.87 -12.95
CA VAL A 7 5.70 -77.54 -13.49
C VAL A 7 5.58 -76.56 -12.34
N ASN A 8 6.71 -75.94 -11.97
CA ASN A 8 6.84 -75.00 -10.86
C ASN A 8 6.12 -75.48 -9.58
N GLY A 9 6.40 -76.72 -9.17
CA GLY A 9 5.86 -77.31 -7.95
C GLY A 9 4.48 -77.98 -8.08
N LYS A 10 3.70 -77.69 -9.15
CA LYS A 10 2.38 -78.27 -9.38
C LYS A 10 2.47 -79.59 -10.15
N ALA A 11 1.81 -80.64 -9.66
CA ALA A 11 1.84 -81.97 -10.28
C ALA A 11 1.10 -82.00 -11.62
N LEU A 12 1.69 -82.67 -12.62
CA LEU A 12 1.09 -82.86 -13.95
C LEU A 12 0.16 -84.08 -13.99
N SER A 13 -0.88 -84.08 -13.18
CA SER A 13 -1.93 -85.12 -13.16
C SER A 13 -3.16 -84.76 -13.99
N GLY A 14 -3.19 -83.58 -14.61
CA GLY A 14 -4.28 -83.03 -15.42
C GLY A 14 -3.95 -81.60 -15.86
N ASP A 15 -4.97 -80.83 -16.24
CA ASP A 15 -4.80 -79.39 -16.52
C ASP A 15 -4.33 -78.65 -15.26
N ILE A 16 -3.35 -77.76 -15.44
CA ILE A 16 -2.78 -76.97 -14.36
C ILE A 16 -2.91 -75.47 -14.67
N SER A 17 -3.32 -74.70 -13.67
CA SER A 17 -3.32 -73.23 -13.73
C SER A 17 -2.07 -72.69 -13.05
N LEU A 18 -1.27 -71.91 -13.78
CA LEU A 18 -0.13 -71.17 -13.25
C LEU A 18 -0.51 -69.69 -13.12
N SER A 19 -0.25 -69.12 -11.95
CA SER A 19 -0.29 -67.69 -11.70
C SER A 19 1.04 -67.05 -12.09
N ALA A 20 1.08 -65.72 -12.15
CA ALA A 20 2.32 -65.00 -12.39
C ALA A 20 3.38 -65.30 -11.31
N GLY A 21 2.94 -65.43 -10.04
CA GLY A 21 3.81 -65.83 -8.93
C GLY A 21 4.39 -67.24 -9.10
N ASP A 22 3.63 -68.19 -9.68
CA ASP A 22 4.13 -69.54 -9.93
C ASP A 22 5.31 -69.57 -10.90
N VAL A 23 5.48 -68.55 -11.76
CA VAL A 23 6.51 -68.52 -12.81
C VAL A 23 7.48 -67.34 -12.68
N GLY A 24 7.38 -66.55 -11.61
CA GLY A 24 8.20 -65.34 -11.43
C GLY A 24 7.91 -64.25 -12.47
N ALA A 25 6.68 -64.20 -12.99
CA ALA A 25 6.23 -63.20 -13.94
C ALA A 25 5.53 -62.03 -13.23
N PHE A 26 5.44 -60.89 -13.92
CA PHE A 26 4.64 -59.76 -13.46
C PHE A 26 3.14 -60.07 -13.62
N SER A 27 2.33 -59.84 -12.58
CA SER A 27 0.88 -60.09 -12.65
C SER A 27 0.21 -59.14 -13.65
N LEU A 28 -0.66 -59.67 -14.53
CA LEU A 28 -1.41 -58.88 -15.51
C LEU A 28 -2.54 -58.03 -14.87
N GLY A 29 -2.76 -58.16 -13.56
CA GLY A 29 -3.83 -57.47 -12.84
C GLY A 29 -3.65 -57.49 -11.32
N LEU A 30 -4.77 -57.56 -10.59
CA LEU A 30 -4.77 -57.58 -9.14
C LEU A 30 -3.89 -58.72 -8.60
N THR A 31 -2.89 -58.34 -7.81
CA THR A 31 -1.93 -59.22 -7.16
C THR A 31 -2.43 -59.62 -5.78
N GLY A 32 -3.01 -58.69 -5.02
CA GLY A 32 -3.57 -59.00 -3.72
C GLY A 32 -4.46 -57.90 -3.15
N ARG A 33 -5.23 -58.27 -2.13
CA ARG A 33 -6.01 -57.36 -1.30
C ARG A 33 -5.47 -57.37 0.11
N ALA A 34 -5.25 -56.22 0.71
CA ALA A 34 -4.72 -56.13 2.07
C ALA A 34 -5.13 -54.82 2.75
N ASN A 35 -5.06 -54.76 4.08
CA ASN A 35 -5.23 -53.50 4.81
C ASN A 35 -3.98 -52.61 4.75
N ALA A 36 -2.83 -53.20 4.39
CA ALA A 36 -1.58 -52.53 4.09
C ALA A 36 -0.73 -53.44 3.19
N VAL A 37 0.03 -52.86 2.25
CA VAL A 37 0.93 -53.60 1.36
C VAL A 37 2.35 -53.52 1.92
N PRO A 38 2.92 -54.64 2.44
CA PRO A 38 4.27 -54.65 2.97
C PRO A 38 5.32 -54.26 1.92
N TRP A 39 6.40 -53.62 2.34
CA TRP A 39 7.44 -53.15 1.40
C TRP A 39 8.18 -54.29 0.68
N ASN A 40 8.24 -55.47 1.27
CA ASN A 40 8.96 -56.64 0.77
C ASN A 40 8.04 -57.70 0.15
N THR A 41 6.81 -57.35 -0.20
CA THR A 41 5.93 -58.23 -0.99
C THR A 41 6.30 -58.20 -2.47
N ASP A 42 5.81 -59.16 -3.24
CA ASP A 42 6.06 -59.27 -4.67
C ASP A 42 5.58 -58.03 -5.42
N THR A 43 6.31 -57.64 -6.46
CA THR A 43 5.88 -56.53 -7.32
C THR A 43 4.49 -56.81 -7.92
N GLY A 44 3.60 -55.81 -7.91
CA GLY A 44 2.26 -55.98 -8.46
C GLY A 44 1.28 -54.85 -8.15
N LEU A 45 0.03 -55.05 -8.55
CA LEU A 45 -1.09 -54.16 -8.26
C LEU A 45 -1.88 -54.66 -7.06
N TYR A 46 -2.11 -53.80 -6.07
CA TYR A 46 -2.77 -54.14 -4.82
C TYR A 46 -3.99 -53.26 -4.57
N GLU A 47 -4.97 -53.82 -3.89
CA GLU A 47 -6.14 -53.09 -3.39
C GLU A 47 -6.00 -52.94 -1.88
N LEU A 48 -5.88 -51.70 -1.40
CA LEU A 48 -5.92 -51.37 0.02
C LEU A 48 -7.38 -51.31 0.46
N LEU A 49 -7.73 -52.13 1.44
CA LEU A 49 -9.09 -52.25 1.95
C LEU A 49 -9.32 -51.36 3.17
N TYR A 50 -10.36 -50.55 3.11
CA TYR A 50 -10.88 -49.76 4.21
C TYR A 50 -12.37 -50.07 4.43
N THR A 51 -12.92 -49.67 5.57
CA THR A 51 -14.37 -49.79 5.81
C THR A 51 -15.13 -48.90 4.81
N GLY A 52 -15.78 -49.53 3.83
CA GLY A 52 -16.65 -48.85 2.87
C GLY A 52 -15.97 -48.29 1.61
N PHE A 53 -14.65 -48.40 1.47
CA PHE A 53 -13.92 -47.99 0.26
C PHE A 53 -12.60 -48.75 0.09
N SER A 54 -11.99 -48.64 -1.10
CA SER A 54 -10.65 -49.16 -1.38
C SER A 54 -9.80 -48.16 -2.16
N GLU A 55 -8.49 -48.28 -2.03
CA GLU A 55 -7.50 -47.49 -2.76
C GLU A 55 -6.62 -48.42 -3.61
N HIS A 56 -6.13 -47.92 -4.75
CA HIS A 56 -5.29 -48.71 -5.67
C HIS A 56 -3.81 -48.40 -5.42
N VAL A 57 -2.97 -49.44 -5.30
CA VAL A 57 -1.52 -49.31 -5.12
C VAL A 57 -0.76 -50.08 -6.17
N ALA A 58 0.12 -49.41 -6.90
CA ALA A 58 1.18 -50.05 -7.65
C ALA A 58 2.41 -50.18 -6.75
N HIS A 59 2.84 -51.41 -6.50
CA HIS A 59 3.98 -51.74 -5.66
C HIS A 59 5.12 -52.30 -6.51
N PHE A 60 6.28 -51.68 -6.41
CA PHE A 60 7.50 -52.08 -7.10
C PHE A 60 8.53 -52.49 -6.06
N TYR A 61 8.97 -53.73 -6.12
CA TYR A 61 9.97 -54.31 -5.23
C TYR A 61 11.01 -55.08 -6.04
N ASN A 62 12.27 -54.69 -5.90
CA ASN A 62 13.40 -55.35 -6.57
C ASN A 62 14.32 -56.12 -5.60
N GLY A 63 14.08 -56.01 -4.29
CA GLY A 63 14.82 -56.73 -3.24
C GLY A 63 16.29 -56.35 -3.07
N SER A 64 16.74 -55.23 -3.63
CA SER A 64 18.15 -54.84 -3.58
C SER A 64 18.37 -53.32 -3.56
N GLY A 65 19.53 -52.91 -3.08
CA GLY A 65 19.91 -51.49 -2.96
C GLY A 65 19.25 -50.78 -1.79
N SER A 66 19.59 -49.50 -1.64
CA SER A 66 19.10 -48.69 -0.51
C SER A 66 17.66 -48.22 -0.64
N CYS A 67 17.08 -48.31 -1.84
CA CYS A 67 15.64 -48.11 -2.07
C CYS A 67 15.07 -49.36 -2.77
N PRO A 68 14.83 -50.45 -2.02
CA PRO A 68 14.43 -51.72 -2.63
C PRO A 68 12.96 -51.76 -3.00
N ALA A 69 12.15 -50.82 -2.50
CA ALA A 69 10.73 -50.75 -2.81
C ALA A 69 10.20 -49.32 -2.97
N PHE A 70 9.26 -49.14 -3.89
CA PHE A 70 8.51 -47.92 -4.13
C PHE A 70 7.03 -48.26 -4.30
N GLN A 71 6.16 -47.46 -3.69
CA GLN A 71 4.72 -47.58 -3.87
C GLN A 71 4.13 -46.28 -4.39
N LEU A 72 3.22 -46.41 -5.35
CA LEU A 72 2.35 -45.33 -5.83
C LEU A 72 0.89 -45.68 -5.51
N LYS A 73 0.23 -44.82 -4.75
CA LYS A 73 -1.18 -44.94 -4.36
C LYS A 73 -2.03 -43.94 -5.11
N VAL A 74 -3.17 -44.38 -5.60
CA VAL A 74 -4.11 -43.54 -6.35
C VAL A 74 -5.53 -43.77 -5.84
N ASN A 75 -6.24 -42.67 -5.61
CA ASN A 75 -7.62 -42.69 -5.17
C ASN A 75 -8.58 -42.59 -6.35
N ASN A 76 -9.80 -43.13 -6.17
CA ASN A 76 -10.81 -43.09 -7.21
C ASN A 76 -11.12 -41.64 -7.64
N ARG A 77 -11.61 -41.50 -8.88
CA ARG A 77 -11.97 -40.19 -9.44
C ARG A 77 -10.83 -39.16 -9.35
N ASN A 78 -9.55 -39.54 -9.46
CA ASN A 78 -8.40 -38.64 -9.40
C ASN A 78 -8.39 -37.76 -8.13
N SER A 79 -8.86 -38.29 -6.99
CA SER A 79 -9.00 -37.54 -5.73
C SER A 79 -7.71 -37.46 -4.92
N GLY A 80 -6.63 -38.09 -5.39
CA GLY A 80 -5.32 -38.03 -4.75
C GLY A 80 -4.34 -39.00 -5.39
N ILE A 81 -3.06 -38.63 -5.36
CA ILE A 81 -1.94 -39.49 -5.70
C ILE A 81 -0.94 -39.33 -4.56
N ALA A 82 -0.42 -40.43 -4.04
CA ALA A 82 0.61 -40.41 -3.01
C ALA A 82 1.69 -41.46 -3.29
N TYR A 83 2.89 -41.25 -2.76
CA TYR A 83 3.98 -42.21 -2.86
C TYR A 83 4.67 -42.43 -1.51
N ARG A 84 5.41 -43.52 -1.43
CA ARG A 84 6.39 -43.77 -0.36
C ARG A 84 7.44 -44.75 -0.84
N SER A 85 8.59 -44.77 -0.18
CA SER A 85 9.72 -45.65 -0.51
C SER A 85 10.25 -46.35 0.73
N ALA A 86 10.79 -47.55 0.55
CA ALA A 86 11.46 -48.28 1.61
C ALA A 86 12.96 -47.98 1.63
N ARG A 87 13.60 -48.08 2.80
CA ARG A 87 15.06 -48.02 2.95
C ARG A 87 15.65 -49.36 3.35
N ASP A 88 16.67 -49.80 2.61
CA ASP A 88 17.45 -51.02 2.86
C ASP A 88 16.54 -52.19 3.30
N SER A 89 16.89 -52.88 4.39
CA SER A 89 16.05 -53.92 5.01
C SER A 89 15.10 -53.39 6.10
N TYR A 90 14.99 -52.07 6.27
CA TYR A 90 14.17 -51.44 7.32
C TYR A 90 12.70 -51.31 6.92
N GLY A 91 12.42 -51.04 5.64
CA GLY A 91 11.06 -50.82 5.14
C GLY A 91 10.71 -49.33 5.01
N PHE A 92 9.42 -49.00 5.07
CA PHE A 92 8.96 -47.61 4.96
C PHE A 92 9.35 -46.81 6.20
N GLU A 93 10.18 -45.78 6.03
CA GLU A 93 10.55 -44.85 7.11
C GLU A 93 9.54 -43.71 7.28
N GLU A 94 8.90 -43.34 6.17
CA GLU A 94 7.89 -42.29 6.10
C GLU A 94 6.55 -42.87 5.66
N ASP A 95 5.47 -42.23 6.10
CA ASP A 95 4.12 -42.56 5.61
C ASP A 95 3.91 -42.00 4.18
N TRP A 96 2.73 -42.23 3.61
CA TRP A 96 2.34 -41.72 2.31
C TRP A 96 2.52 -40.20 2.19
N THR A 97 3.30 -39.79 1.18
CA THR A 97 3.49 -38.39 0.80
C THR A 97 2.66 -38.06 -0.44
N SER A 98 1.85 -37.01 -0.38
CA SER A 98 0.97 -36.61 -1.49
C SER A 98 1.74 -35.95 -2.64
N ILE A 99 1.32 -36.23 -3.88
CA ILE A 99 1.75 -35.51 -5.08
C ILE A 99 0.67 -34.47 -5.41
N TYR A 100 1.07 -33.21 -5.46
CA TYR A 100 0.17 -32.14 -5.87
C TYR A 100 -0.11 -32.19 -7.38
N THR A 101 -1.36 -31.95 -7.74
CA THR A 101 -1.84 -31.92 -9.13
C THR A 101 -2.71 -30.69 -9.35
N THR A 102 -3.10 -30.41 -10.59
CA THR A 102 -4.06 -29.32 -10.88
C THR A 102 -5.42 -29.51 -10.21
N ARG A 103 -5.78 -30.75 -9.87
CA ARG A 103 -7.01 -31.06 -9.12
C ARG A 103 -6.78 -31.11 -7.61
N ASN A 104 -5.64 -31.62 -7.17
CA ASN A 104 -5.23 -31.67 -5.77
C ASN A 104 -4.09 -30.66 -5.55
N LYS A 105 -4.43 -29.37 -5.53
CA LYS A 105 -3.46 -28.29 -5.42
C LYS A 105 -2.97 -28.15 -3.98
N PRO A 106 -1.73 -27.68 -3.75
CA PRO A 106 -1.32 -27.31 -2.42
C PRO A 106 -2.17 -26.15 -1.90
N SER A 107 -2.34 -26.09 -0.58
CA SER A 107 -2.81 -24.89 0.10
C SER A 107 -1.73 -23.78 0.03
N ALA A 108 -2.08 -22.55 0.37
CA ALA A 108 -1.08 -21.48 0.47
C ALA A 108 -0.06 -21.77 1.59
N GLU A 109 -0.52 -22.36 2.69
CA GLU A 109 0.32 -22.79 3.81
C GLU A 109 1.33 -23.86 3.39
N ASP A 110 0.90 -24.84 2.58
CA ASP A 110 1.73 -25.93 2.08
C ASP A 110 2.96 -25.43 1.29
N VAL A 111 2.88 -24.22 0.72
CA VAL A 111 3.93 -23.62 -0.10
C VAL A 111 4.50 -22.32 0.48
N GLY A 112 4.10 -21.94 1.70
CA GLY A 112 4.55 -20.69 2.34
C GLY A 112 4.10 -19.42 1.60
N ALA A 113 2.96 -19.45 0.91
CA ALA A 113 2.36 -18.31 0.23
C ALA A 113 1.32 -17.61 1.12
N PHE A 114 1.03 -16.34 0.81
CA PHE A 114 -0.14 -15.67 1.39
C PHE A 114 -1.43 -16.34 0.90
N PRO A 115 -2.49 -16.34 1.73
CA PRO A 115 -3.82 -16.79 1.29
C PRO A 115 -4.33 -15.94 0.12
N GLY A 116 -5.32 -16.47 -0.60
CA GLY A 116 -5.99 -15.74 -1.67
C GLY A 116 -6.68 -14.46 -1.18
N VAL A 117 -7.00 -13.57 -2.12
CA VAL A 117 -7.71 -12.31 -1.82
C VAL A 117 -9.07 -12.61 -1.21
N VAL A 118 -9.38 -12.00 -0.07
CA VAL A 118 -10.71 -12.07 0.54
C VAL A 118 -11.50 -10.78 0.30
N SER A 119 -12.80 -10.91 0.07
CA SER A 119 -13.71 -9.74 0.02
C SER A 119 -14.03 -9.27 1.43
N VAL A 120 -13.98 -7.96 1.67
CA VAL A 120 -14.23 -7.36 2.99
C VAL A 120 -15.14 -6.15 2.88
N ASN A 121 -16.06 -5.99 3.83
CA ASN A 121 -16.95 -4.83 3.87
C ASN A 121 -16.40 -3.68 4.75
N SER A 122 -15.24 -3.84 5.37
CA SER A 122 -14.50 -2.80 6.09
C SER A 122 -13.01 -3.02 5.91
N ILE A 123 -12.18 -1.97 6.11
CA ILE A 123 -10.73 -2.13 6.10
C ILE A 123 -10.33 -3.07 7.24
N PRO A 124 -9.63 -4.19 6.97
CA PRO A 124 -9.37 -5.20 8.00
C PRO A 124 -8.49 -4.66 9.13
N THR A 125 -8.78 -5.07 10.37
CA THR A 125 -7.91 -4.78 11.51
C THR A 125 -6.72 -5.75 11.54
N ARG A 126 -5.87 -5.66 12.59
CA ARG A 126 -4.72 -6.54 12.79
C ARG A 126 -5.07 -8.03 12.94
N SER A 127 -6.34 -8.38 13.10
CA SER A 127 -6.80 -9.77 13.21
C SER A 127 -6.69 -10.54 11.89
N TYR A 128 -6.60 -9.82 10.77
CA TYR A 128 -6.47 -10.41 9.44
C TYR A 128 -5.08 -10.10 8.86
N VAL A 129 -4.38 -11.15 8.42
CA VAL A 129 -3.12 -11.07 7.69
C VAL A 129 -3.31 -11.75 6.34
N GLY A 130 -3.11 -11.00 5.26
CA GLY A 130 -3.40 -11.44 3.91
C GLY A 130 -3.92 -10.31 3.01
N PRO A 131 -4.06 -10.59 1.71
CA PRO A 131 -4.58 -9.63 0.75
C PRO A 131 -6.10 -9.52 0.84
N PHE A 132 -6.63 -8.31 0.70
CA PHE A 132 -8.07 -8.05 0.78
C PHE A 132 -8.56 -7.15 -0.36
N SER A 133 -9.83 -7.32 -0.69
CA SER A 133 -10.57 -6.49 -1.61
C SER A 133 -11.82 -5.93 -0.94
N GLY A 134 -11.81 -4.62 -0.74
CA GLY A 134 -12.94 -3.88 -0.21
C GLY A 134 -14.15 -3.90 -1.13
N GLU A 135 -15.32 -4.02 -0.51
CA GLU A 135 -16.64 -3.75 -1.06
C GLU A 135 -17.12 -2.34 -0.67
N VAL A 136 -18.43 -2.08 -0.70
CA VAL A 136 -18.99 -0.74 -0.48
C VAL A 136 -18.60 -0.13 0.87
N GLY A 137 -18.65 -0.90 1.97
CA GLY A 137 -18.31 -0.37 3.29
C GLY A 137 -16.81 -0.14 3.51
N ALA A 138 -15.96 -0.81 2.70
CA ALA A 138 -14.53 -0.57 2.65
C ALA A 138 -14.14 0.42 1.54
N GLN A 139 -15.13 1.13 0.97
CA GLN A 139 -14.98 2.11 -0.10
C GLN A 139 -14.15 1.56 -1.27
N TRP A 140 -14.37 0.29 -1.64
CA TRP A 140 -13.69 -0.42 -2.72
C TRP A 140 -12.15 -0.46 -2.63
N ALA A 141 -11.57 -0.25 -1.45
CA ALA A 141 -10.13 -0.29 -1.25
C ALA A 141 -9.51 -1.64 -1.65
N LYS A 142 -8.22 -1.67 -1.99
CA LYS A 142 -7.47 -2.89 -2.29
C LYS A 142 -6.17 -2.86 -1.52
N GLY A 143 -5.85 -3.93 -0.80
CA GLY A 143 -4.70 -3.90 0.09
C GLY A 143 -4.23 -5.25 0.59
N ILE A 144 -3.27 -5.18 1.51
CA ILE A 144 -2.70 -6.32 2.18
C ILE A 144 -2.31 -5.94 3.61
N ASN A 145 -2.58 -6.85 4.53
CA ASN A 145 -2.03 -6.86 5.87
C ASN A 145 -0.87 -7.86 5.93
N ILE A 146 0.29 -7.43 6.42
CA ILE A 146 1.53 -8.21 6.51
C ILE A 146 2.04 -8.24 7.95
N GLY A 147 2.59 -9.37 8.40
CA GLY A 147 3.16 -9.51 9.74
C GLY A 147 2.95 -10.89 10.34
N GLN A 148 3.53 -11.12 11.50
CA GLN A 148 3.36 -12.32 12.31
C GLN A 148 3.30 -11.92 13.80
N LEU A 149 2.49 -12.64 14.59
CA LEU A 149 2.54 -12.72 16.07
C LEU A 149 2.03 -11.55 16.91
N SER A 150 1.73 -10.35 16.39
CA SER A 150 1.17 -9.26 17.23
C SER A 150 0.83 -8.01 16.41
N ASP A 151 1.84 -7.51 15.69
CA ASP A 151 1.81 -6.24 14.99
C ASP A 151 1.70 -6.50 13.49
N VAL A 152 0.93 -5.65 12.83
CA VAL A 152 0.57 -5.83 11.42
C VAL A 152 0.85 -4.55 10.66
N GLY A 153 1.68 -4.64 9.63
CA GLY A 153 1.77 -3.61 8.61
C GLY A 153 0.53 -3.71 7.71
N GLN A 154 -0.10 -2.59 7.41
CA GLN A 154 -1.23 -2.50 6.50
C GLN A 154 -0.90 -1.52 5.39
N ILE A 155 -1.12 -1.95 4.15
CA ILE A 155 -0.97 -1.10 2.97
C ILE A 155 -2.21 -1.27 2.11
N TYR A 156 -2.84 -0.17 1.71
CA TYR A 156 -3.97 -0.22 0.77
C TYR A 156 -4.07 1.02 -0.10
N VAL A 157 -4.74 0.88 -1.23
CA VAL A 157 -5.12 1.98 -2.12
C VAL A 157 -6.64 2.14 -2.13
N ASN A 158 -7.12 3.38 -2.10
CA ASN A 158 -8.55 3.69 -2.24
C ASN A 158 -8.93 3.95 -3.71
N VAL A 159 -10.20 4.29 -3.95
CA VAL A 159 -10.72 4.59 -5.30
C VAL A 159 -10.12 5.83 -5.95
N ASP A 160 -9.64 6.78 -5.15
CA ASP A 160 -9.02 8.01 -5.64
C ASP A 160 -7.54 7.82 -6.01
N GLY A 161 -7.01 6.61 -5.79
CA GLY A 161 -5.60 6.28 -6.02
C GLY A 161 -4.67 6.69 -4.86
N ASN A 162 -5.22 7.11 -3.72
CA ASN A 162 -4.43 7.42 -2.54
C ASN A 162 -3.87 6.14 -1.92
N LEU A 163 -2.56 6.12 -1.68
CA LEU A 163 -1.89 5.06 -0.95
C LEU A 163 -1.93 5.35 0.54
N TYR A 164 -2.33 4.37 1.32
CA TYR A 164 -2.31 4.40 2.77
C TYR A 164 -1.33 3.35 3.28
N ALA A 165 -0.55 3.73 4.29
CA ALA A 165 0.39 2.84 4.97
C ALA A 165 0.26 3.02 6.49
N TYR A 166 -0.03 1.93 7.18
CA TYR A 166 -0.24 1.89 8.62
C TYR A 166 0.58 0.78 9.25
N PHE A 167 0.93 0.98 10.51
CA PHE A 167 1.46 -0.03 11.42
C PHE A 167 0.47 -0.16 12.59
N LEU A 168 -0.21 -1.31 12.65
CA LEU A 168 -1.23 -1.65 13.64
C LEU A 168 -0.55 -2.41 14.78
N ASN A 169 -0.36 -1.74 15.91
CA ASN A 169 0.31 -2.33 17.07
C ASN A 169 -0.68 -3.14 17.91
N SER A 170 -0.22 -4.22 18.55
CA SER A 170 -1.06 -5.00 19.48
C SER A 170 -1.53 -4.23 20.71
N ASN A 171 -0.83 -3.16 21.07
CA ASN A 171 -1.24 -2.26 22.16
C ASN A 171 -2.37 -1.31 21.76
N GLY A 172 -2.94 -1.44 20.54
CA GLY A 172 -4.02 -0.62 20.01
C GLY A 172 -3.56 0.67 19.31
N SER A 173 -2.27 1.02 19.40
CA SER A 173 -1.74 2.18 18.69
C SER A 173 -1.69 1.94 17.18
N VAL A 174 -2.13 2.93 16.40
CA VAL A 174 -2.01 2.93 14.94
C VAL A 174 -1.08 4.07 14.54
N ASN A 175 0.02 3.71 13.89
CA ASN A 175 0.97 4.69 13.35
C ASN A 175 0.92 4.68 11.83
N GLY A 176 0.91 5.85 11.19
CA GLY A 176 0.90 5.96 9.73
C GLY A 176 -0.26 6.81 9.23
N GLY A 177 -0.56 6.69 7.94
CA GLY A 177 -1.53 7.54 7.27
C GLY A 177 -1.45 7.48 5.76
N ILE A 178 -2.00 8.50 5.12
CA ILE A 178 -1.87 8.71 3.69
C ILE A 178 -0.39 8.97 3.33
N VAL A 179 0.09 8.29 2.30
CA VAL A 179 1.43 8.46 1.76
C VAL A 179 1.43 9.63 0.77
N TRP A 180 2.41 10.51 0.91
CA TRP A 180 2.59 11.65 0.02
C TRP A 180 3.14 11.17 -1.31
N SER A 181 2.49 11.61 -2.39
CA SER A 181 2.76 11.27 -3.78
C SER A 181 2.49 12.49 -4.66
N THR A 182 2.83 12.42 -5.95
CA THR A 182 2.51 13.52 -6.89
C THR A 182 1.02 13.72 -7.13
N VAL A 183 0.17 12.79 -6.66
CA VAL A 183 -1.29 12.90 -6.76
C VAL A 183 -1.84 13.83 -5.68
N ASN A 184 -1.31 13.78 -4.47
CA ASN A 184 -1.81 14.52 -3.30
C ASN A 184 -0.82 15.58 -2.77
N ALA A 185 0.35 15.73 -3.39
CA ALA A 185 1.33 16.72 -2.99
C ALA A 185 2.16 17.24 -4.18
N LYS A 186 2.44 18.55 -4.16
CA LYS A 186 3.31 19.21 -5.13
C LYS A 186 4.47 19.88 -4.42
N PRO A 187 5.73 19.64 -4.85
CA PRO A 187 6.88 20.32 -4.26
C PRO A 187 6.88 21.82 -4.61
N ASP A 188 7.51 22.63 -3.77
CA ASP A 188 7.81 24.03 -4.05
C ASP A 188 8.81 24.17 -5.23
N ALA A 189 9.07 25.41 -5.67
CA ALA A 189 10.00 25.67 -6.77
C ALA A 189 11.44 25.17 -6.52
N ASN A 190 11.79 24.89 -5.27
CA ASN A 190 13.08 24.33 -4.86
C ASN A 190 13.03 22.81 -4.67
N GLY A 191 11.91 22.15 -4.97
CA GLY A 191 11.74 20.70 -4.85
C GLY A 191 11.31 20.20 -3.47
N ASN A 192 11.02 21.07 -2.51
CA ASN A 192 10.65 20.65 -1.14
C ASN A 192 9.14 20.46 -0.99
N LEU A 193 8.72 19.39 -0.32
CA LEU A 193 7.34 19.25 0.14
C LEU A 193 7.19 20.00 1.46
N ARG A 194 6.19 20.89 1.54
CA ARG A 194 5.84 21.65 2.75
C ARG A 194 4.35 21.51 2.99
N VAL A 195 3.94 21.68 4.25
CA VAL A 195 2.52 21.78 4.60
C VAL A 195 1.93 22.96 3.81
N SER A 196 0.89 22.69 3.03
CA SER A 196 0.21 23.72 2.26
C SER A 196 -0.40 24.76 3.21
N SER A 197 -0.47 26.01 2.74
CA SER A 197 -0.78 27.15 3.59
C SER A 197 -1.78 28.06 2.90
N PRO A 198 -2.73 28.65 3.64
CA PRO A 198 -3.60 29.70 3.12
C PRO A 198 -2.76 30.94 2.77
N VAL A 199 -2.50 31.14 1.49
CA VAL A 199 -1.66 32.23 0.97
C VAL A 199 -2.45 33.02 -0.07
N VAL A 200 -2.26 34.34 0.01
CA VAL A 200 -2.85 35.33 -0.86
C VAL A 200 -1.72 36.07 -1.58
N ASP A 201 -1.67 35.93 -2.90
CA ASP A 201 -0.70 36.63 -3.73
C ASP A 201 -1.33 37.91 -4.28
N ILE A 202 -0.77 39.08 -3.94
CA ILE A 202 -1.33 40.39 -4.29
C ILE A 202 -0.48 41.04 -5.40
N HIS A 203 -1.13 41.43 -6.49
CA HIS A 203 -0.52 42.13 -7.61
C HIS A 203 -0.67 43.67 -7.52
N PRO A 204 0.16 44.46 -8.24
CA PRO A 204 0.17 45.92 -8.17
C PRO A 204 -1.18 46.59 -8.41
N ASP A 205 -1.98 46.06 -9.33
CA ASP A 205 -3.29 46.58 -9.71
C ASP A 205 -4.42 46.16 -8.75
N GLY A 206 -4.12 45.30 -7.78
CA GLY A 206 -5.09 44.75 -6.83
C GLY A 206 -5.72 43.43 -7.25
N THR A 207 -5.33 42.86 -8.40
CA THR A 207 -5.64 41.46 -8.70
C THR A 207 -4.88 40.53 -7.76
N TYR A 208 -5.34 39.29 -7.62
CA TYR A 208 -4.78 38.35 -6.66
C TYR A 208 -4.99 36.89 -7.05
N GLU A 209 -4.12 36.02 -6.52
CA GLU A 209 -4.23 34.57 -6.61
C GLU A 209 -4.29 33.96 -5.20
N LEU A 210 -4.98 32.82 -5.07
CA LEU A 210 -5.18 32.14 -3.80
C LEU A 210 -4.70 30.70 -3.91
N THR A 211 -4.12 30.18 -2.83
CA THR A 211 -4.04 28.73 -2.64
C THR A 211 -5.43 28.15 -2.34
N SER A 212 -5.60 26.83 -2.55
CA SER A 212 -6.84 26.13 -2.20
C SER A 212 -7.23 26.32 -0.74
N GLU A 213 -6.24 26.41 0.15
CA GLU A 213 -6.44 26.62 1.58
C GLU A 213 -6.94 28.04 1.92
N ALA A 214 -6.76 29.01 1.03
CA ALA A 214 -7.24 30.38 1.20
C ALA A 214 -8.58 30.64 0.48
N GLU A 215 -9.30 29.58 0.07
CA GLU A 215 -10.59 29.72 -0.60
C GLU A 215 -11.57 30.57 0.22
N GLY A 216 -12.24 31.51 -0.46
CA GLY A 216 -13.17 32.45 0.16
C GLY A 216 -12.55 33.79 0.59
N VAL A 217 -11.21 33.91 0.57
CA VAL A 217 -10.54 35.20 0.78
C VAL A 217 -10.71 36.09 -0.46
N THR A 218 -10.75 37.40 -0.25
CA THR A 218 -10.80 38.40 -1.33
C THR A 218 -9.81 39.53 -1.08
N VAL A 219 -9.27 40.11 -2.15
CA VAL A 219 -8.40 41.29 -2.07
C VAL A 219 -9.02 42.47 -2.81
N LYS A 220 -8.88 43.66 -2.23
CA LYS A 220 -9.27 44.92 -2.86
C LYS A 220 -8.16 45.96 -2.71
N ARG A 221 -7.69 46.53 -3.82
CA ARG A 221 -6.89 47.77 -3.80
C ARG A 221 -7.79 48.94 -3.42
N ILE A 222 -7.56 49.52 -2.24
CA ILE A 222 -8.40 50.58 -1.67
C ILE A 222 -7.86 51.98 -1.97
N ASP A 223 -6.54 52.12 -2.14
CA ASP A 223 -5.85 53.33 -2.56
C ASP A 223 -4.47 52.97 -3.13
N THR A 224 -3.71 53.95 -3.60
CA THR A 224 -2.32 53.78 -4.03
C THR A 224 -1.48 53.21 -2.90
N GLY A 225 -0.86 52.06 -3.15
CA GLY A 225 -0.06 51.33 -2.17
C GLY A 225 -0.87 50.70 -1.05
N LYS A 226 -2.21 50.67 -1.10
CA LYS A 226 -3.03 50.12 -0.01
C LYS A 226 -3.95 49.02 -0.50
N TYR A 227 -3.82 47.85 0.10
CA TYR A 227 -4.56 46.64 -0.26
C TYR A 227 -5.25 46.07 0.99
N ARG A 228 -6.52 45.73 0.87
CA ARG A 228 -7.29 45.08 1.94
C ARG A 228 -7.59 43.63 1.57
N ILE A 229 -7.28 42.73 2.46
CA ILE A 229 -7.62 41.31 2.41
C ILE A 229 -8.81 41.09 3.35
N SER A 230 -9.88 40.48 2.85
CA SER A 230 -11.11 40.20 3.60
C SER A 230 -11.48 38.72 3.50
N GLY A 231 -12.18 38.20 4.52
CA GLY A 231 -12.55 36.77 4.60
C GLY A 231 -11.55 35.91 5.38
N CYS A 232 -10.61 36.55 6.09
CA CYS A 232 -9.63 35.91 6.97
C CYS A 232 -9.81 36.38 8.42
N ASN A 233 -9.10 35.74 9.35
CA ASN A 233 -9.04 36.08 10.78
C ASN A 233 -7.64 36.60 11.18
N GLY A 234 -7.15 37.57 10.42
CA GLY A 234 -5.81 38.14 10.54
C GLY A 234 -4.70 37.26 9.92
N PHE A 235 -3.45 37.57 10.25
CA PHE A 235 -2.28 36.80 9.81
C PHE A 235 -2.25 35.41 10.42
N ALA A 236 -1.64 34.47 9.71
CA ALA A 236 -1.42 33.12 10.23
C ALA A 236 -0.56 33.15 11.52
N LYS A 237 -1.02 32.48 12.58
CA LYS A 237 -0.45 32.60 13.94
C LYS A 237 0.50 31.49 14.36
N ASP A 238 0.71 30.49 13.51
CA ASP A 238 1.49 29.29 13.83
C ASP A 238 3.03 29.47 13.77
N GLY A 239 3.51 30.65 13.37
CA GLY A 239 4.93 30.98 13.29
C GLY A 239 5.72 30.18 12.24
N ALA A 240 5.06 29.42 11.36
CA ALA A 240 5.72 28.54 10.38
C ALA A 240 6.59 29.31 9.37
N TRP A 241 6.33 30.61 9.18
CA TRP A 241 7.08 31.51 8.28
C TRP A 241 7.88 32.59 9.04
N GLY A 242 8.33 32.29 10.27
CA GLY A 242 9.18 33.16 11.08
C GLY A 242 8.44 34.26 11.85
N ILE A 243 9.20 35.09 12.56
CA ILE A 243 8.72 36.15 13.49
C ILE A 243 7.92 37.27 12.80
N HIS A 244 7.96 37.39 11.47
CA HIS A 244 7.35 38.47 10.69
C HIS A 244 6.00 38.11 10.04
N GLY A 245 5.22 37.22 10.66
CA GLY A 245 3.77 37.17 10.41
C GLY A 245 3.30 36.62 9.07
N GLY A 246 4.18 36.05 8.24
CA GLY A 246 3.76 35.35 7.02
C GLY A 246 3.63 36.21 5.76
N THR A 247 4.23 37.40 5.73
CA THR A 247 4.31 38.23 4.51
C THR A 247 5.68 38.12 3.84
N ILE A 248 5.70 37.77 2.55
CA ILE A 248 6.88 37.89 1.69
C ILE A 248 6.81 39.18 0.90
N VAL A 249 7.81 40.04 1.11
CA VAL A 249 7.99 41.30 0.41
C VAL A 249 8.85 41.09 -0.84
N PRO A 250 8.50 41.69 -2.00
CA PRO A 250 9.33 41.64 -3.19
C PRO A 250 10.77 42.11 -2.93
N ALA A 251 11.74 41.30 -3.36
CA ALA A 251 13.16 41.62 -3.31
C ALA A 251 13.79 41.56 -4.72
N ASP A 252 14.93 42.23 -4.88
CA ASP A 252 15.78 42.06 -6.06
C ASP A 252 16.59 40.75 -6.00
N SER A 253 17.40 40.49 -7.04
CA SER A 253 18.27 39.31 -7.11
C SER A 253 19.39 39.30 -6.06
N ASN A 254 19.61 40.39 -5.33
CA ASN A 254 20.58 40.52 -4.24
C ASN A 254 19.91 40.35 -2.86
N GLY A 255 18.60 40.06 -2.82
CA GLY A 255 17.85 39.94 -1.57
C GLY A 255 17.51 41.29 -0.92
N LEU A 256 17.64 42.40 -1.65
CA LEU A 256 17.26 43.72 -1.16
C LEU A 256 15.79 43.97 -1.44
N ASN A 257 14.99 44.18 -0.39
CA ASN A 257 13.57 44.47 -0.51
C ASN A 257 13.34 45.77 -1.30
N LEU A 258 12.32 45.75 -2.15
CA LEU A 258 11.99 46.84 -3.08
C LEU A 258 10.98 47.84 -2.50
N ILE A 259 10.29 47.46 -1.43
CA ILE A 259 9.31 48.27 -0.73
C ILE A 259 9.40 48.01 0.78
N TRP A 260 8.93 48.98 1.56
CA TRP A 260 8.54 48.76 2.95
C TRP A 260 7.08 48.34 2.97
N VAL A 261 6.75 47.43 3.89
CA VAL A 261 5.39 46.99 4.13
C VAL A 261 5.01 47.31 5.55
N ASN A 262 3.84 47.91 5.71
CA ASN A 262 3.24 48.23 6.99
C ASN A 262 1.86 47.57 7.05
N GLU A 263 1.59 46.90 8.17
CA GLU A 263 0.56 45.86 8.23
C GLU A 263 -0.38 46.11 9.40
N TYR A 264 -1.67 45.97 9.13
CA TYR A 264 -2.72 46.21 10.11
C TYR A 264 -3.76 45.10 10.06
N VAL A 265 -4.23 44.67 11.21
CA VAL A 265 -5.38 43.76 11.34
C VAL A 265 -6.51 44.53 12.00
N ASP A 266 -7.67 44.58 11.36
CA ASP A 266 -8.89 45.00 12.02
C ASP A 266 -9.35 43.87 12.95
N THR A 267 -9.26 44.10 14.26
CA THR A 267 -9.56 43.07 15.26
C THR A 267 -11.05 42.70 15.34
N SER A 268 -11.94 43.49 14.73
CA SER A 268 -13.37 43.22 14.70
C SER A 268 -13.78 42.33 13.53
N SER A 269 -13.18 42.53 12.36
CA SER A 269 -13.50 41.78 11.13
C SER A 269 -12.50 40.67 10.82
N GLY A 270 -11.26 40.79 11.29
CA GLY A 270 -10.14 39.93 10.90
C GLY A 270 -9.48 40.35 9.58
N ASP A 271 -9.96 41.42 8.93
CA ASP A 271 -9.41 41.92 7.68
C ASP A 271 -7.98 42.44 7.88
N ILE A 272 -7.13 42.19 6.88
CA ILE A 272 -5.74 42.67 6.86
C ILE A 272 -5.65 43.85 5.90
N THR A 273 -4.99 44.93 6.32
CA THR A 273 -4.59 46.02 5.42
C THR A 273 -3.07 46.03 5.28
N ILE A 274 -2.61 46.00 4.03
CA ILE A 274 -1.22 46.09 3.63
C ILE A 274 -0.98 47.45 3.01
N GLU A 275 -0.07 48.23 3.58
CA GLU A 275 0.41 49.48 3.02
C GLU A 275 1.85 49.34 2.53
N CYS A 276 2.08 49.77 1.29
CA CYS A 276 3.34 49.66 0.59
C CYS A 276 3.96 51.05 0.43
N TYR A 277 5.25 51.15 0.78
CA TYR A 277 6.03 52.38 0.64
C TYR A 277 7.30 52.09 -0.14
N HIS A 278 7.75 53.04 -0.95
CA HIS A 278 8.99 52.91 -1.69
C HIS A 278 10.16 52.72 -0.74
N ARG A 279 11.02 51.73 -1.01
CA ARG A 279 12.25 51.51 -0.25
C ARG A 279 13.46 51.78 -1.14
N GLN A 280 14.22 52.82 -0.81
CA GLN A 280 15.49 53.10 -1.45
C GLN A 280 16.64 52.52 -0.63
N ASN A 281 17.39 51.57 -1.20
CA ASN A 281 18.50 50.90 -0.50
C ASN A 281 19.78 51.74 -0.66
N THR A 282 19.87 52.87 0.04
CA THR A 282 20.95 53.88 -0.12
C THR A 282 22.35 53.33 0.10
N ASP A 283 22.49 52.32 0.96
CA ASP A 283 23.78 51.69 1.29
C ASP A 283 24.26 50.70 0.21
N ALA A 284 23.40 50.36 -0.75
CA ALA A 284 23.75 49.50 -1.87
C ALA A 284 24.49 50.27 -2.98
N PRO A 285 25.26 49.58 -3.85
CA PRO A 285 25.80 50.19 -5.06
C PRO A 285 24.71 50.84 -5.90
N LYS A 286 25.02 51.94 -6.62
CA LYS A 286 24.03 52.76 -7.37
C LYS A 286 23.05 51.96 -8.23
N PHE A 287 23.46 50.84 -8.81
CA PHE A 287 22.60 49.99 -9.65
C PHE A 287 21.58 49.15 -8.84
N ALA A 288 21.82 48.91 -7.55
CA ALA A 288 21.01 48.11 -6.64
C ALA A 288 20.25 48.95 -5.59
N GLN A 289 20.33 50.29 -5.68
CA GLN A 289 19.63 51.18 -4.73
C GLN A 289 18.11 51.20 -4.88
N ASN A 290 17.56 50.52 -5.90
CA ASN A 290 16.13 50.54 -6.22
C ASN A 290 15.61 51.97 -6.47
N LYS A 291 16.27 52.74 -7.33
CA LYS A 291 15.81 54.10 -7.68
C LYS A 291 14.63 54.04 -8.66
N ARG A 292 13.40 54.01 -8.15
CA ARG A 292 12.17 53.75 -8.94
C ARG A 292 11.55 55.02 -9.51
N VAL A 293 11.19 54.98 -10.80
CA VAL A 293 10.45 56.06 -11.47
C VAL A 293 9.01 56.05 -10.98
N LYS A 294 8.50 57.22 -10.58
CA LYS A 294 7.12 57.46 -10.18
C LYS A 294 6.27 57.87 -11.38
N SER A 295 6.76 58.83 -12.15
CA SER A 295 6.09 59.30 -13.36
C SER A 295 7.08 60.02 -14.26
N ILE A 296 6.68 60.21 -15.51
CA ILE A 296 7.37 61.07 -16.46
C ILE A 296 6.42 62.23 -16.76
N THR A 297 6.89 63.45 -16.56
CA THR A 297 6.07 64.65 -16.81
C THR A 297 5.85 64.84 -18.31
N ALA A 298 4.88 65.69 -18.70
CA ALA A 298 4.64 66.02 -20.10
C ALA A 298 5.86 66.66 -20.81
N THR A 299 6.83 67.19 -20.03
CA THR A 299 8.09 67.76 -20.54
C THR A 299 9.23 66.75 -20.62
N GLY A 300 9.01 65.49 -20.25
CA GLY A 300 10.01 64.42 -20.27
C GLY A 300 10.87 64.33 -19.00
N GLU A 301 10.55 65.09 -17.95
CA GLU A 301 11.26 65.01 -16.67
C GLU A 301 10.84 63.75 -15.92
N VAL A 302 11.83 62.98 -15.45
CA VAL A 302 11.60 61.75 -14.67
C VAL A 302 11.48 62.10 -13.19
N VAL A 303 10.29 61.91 -12.63
CA VAL A 303 10.03 62.05 -11.19
C VAL A 303 10.27 60.68 -10.55
N TYR A 304 11.12 60.63 -9.53
CA TYR A 304 11.39 59.42 -8.76
C TYR A 304 10.57 59.41 -7.48
N TYR A 305 10.28 58.22 -6.96
CA TYR A 305 9.75 58.10 -5.60
C TYR A 305 10.81 58.54 -4.59
N ASN A 306 10.37 59.17 -3.50
CA ASN A 306 11.19 59.37 -2.32
C ASN A 306 11.16 58.11 -1.45
N ASP A 307 12.22 57.86 -0.68
CA ASP A 307 12.21 56.77 0.30
C ASP A 307 11.10 56.99 1.33
N GLY A 308 10.35 55.92 1.63
CA GLY A 308 9.17 55.98 2.49
C GLY A 308 7.93 56.62 1.86
N GLU A 309 7.92 56.90 0.55
CA GLU A 309 6.74 57.42 -0.14
C GLU A 309 5.73 56.31 -0.48
N LEU A 310 4.44 56.53 -0.24
CA LEU A 310 3.37 55.59 -0.58
C LEU A 310 3.42 55.21 -2.07
N CYS A 311 3.42 53.92 -2.36
CA CYS A 311 3.54 53.41 -3.72
C CYS A 311 2.94 52.01 -3.85
N ASP A 312 2.39 51.68 -5.01
CA ASP A 312 1.96 50.30 -5.30
C ASP A 312 3.16 49.34 -5.34
N ILE A 313 2.84 48.04 -5.21
CA ILE A 313 3.77 46.93 -5.42
C ILE A 313 4.49 47.14 -6.78
N PRO A 314 5.81 46.91 -6.89
CA PRO A 314 6.51 47.08 -8.16
C PRO A 314 5.93 46.22 -9.29
N ASP A 315 5.89 46.74 -10.52
CA ASP A 315 5.43 45.99 -11.69
C ASP A 315 6.15 44.65 -11.86
N GLY A 316 5.39 43.58 -12.16
CA GLY A 316 5.94 42.23 -12.30
C GLY A 316 6.42 41.60 -11.00
N ARG A 317 5.93 42.08 -9.84
CA ARG A 317 6.16 41.51 -8.52
C ARG A 317 4.84 41.28 -7.79
N VAL A 318 4.90 40.45 -6.76
CA VAL A 318 3.77 40.13 -5.88
C VAL A 318 4.19 40.22 -4.42
N ILE A 319 3.25 40.57 -3.55
CA ILE A 319 3.37 40.31 -2.12
C ILE A 319 2.62 39.01 -1.84
N ASN A 320 3.26 38.07 -1.16
CA ASN A 320 2.57 36.85 -0.70
C ASN A 320 2.21 37.03 0.78
N VAL A 321 0.94 36.92 1.14
CA VAL A 321 0.47 37.07 2.52
C VAL A 321 -0.17 35.77 2.99
N ARG A 322 0.34 35.21 4.08
CA ARG A 322 -0.22 34.02 4.72
C ARG A 322 -1.27 34.42 5.75
N VAL A 323 -2.49 33.96 5.56
CA VAL A 323 -3.66 34.41 6.32
C VAL A 323 -4.17 33.32 7.25
N GLN A 324 -4.78 33.68 8.37
CA GLN A 324 -5.50 32.73 9.20
C GLN A 324 -6.90 32.57 8.63
N MET A 325 -7.29 31.35 8.27
CA MET A 325 -8.67 31.10 7.86
C MET A 325 -9.60 31.02 9.08
N PRO A 326 -10.86 31.48 8.97
CA PRO A 326 -11.91 31.15 9.93
C PRO A 326 -12.04 29.62 10.05
N ALA A 327 -12.38 29.11 11.23
CA ALA A 327 -12.59 27.68 11.41
C ALA A 327 -13.68 27.20 10.44
N SER A 328 -13.39 26.16 9.68
CA SER A 328 -14.39 25.50 8.84
C SER A 328 -15.32 24.65 9.70
N ASP A 329 -16.58 24.50 9.31
CA ASP A 329 -17.52 23.60 10.01
C ASP A 329 -17.08 22.12 9.95
N ASP A 330 -16.20 21.76 9.00
CA ASP A 330 -15.64 20.42 8.82
C ASP A 330 -14.54 20.05 9.83
N GLU A 331 -13.88 21.03 10.45
CA GLU A 331 -12.85 20.81 11.47
C GLU A 331 -13.45 20.21 12.77
N LYS A 332 -14.78 20.33 12.96
CA LYS A 332 -15.52 19.65 14.03
C LYS A 332 -15.82 18.18 13.73
N ALA A 333 -15.68 17.74 12.47
CA ALA A 333 -16.03 16.38 12.04
C ALA A 333 -14.81 15.47 11.80
N ALA A 334 -13.58 16.02 11.84
CA ALA A 334 -12.34 15.30 11.55
C ALA A 334 -11.89 14.28 12.61
N THR A 335 -12.75 13.87 13.55
CA THR A 335 -12.57 12.59 14.25
C THR A 335 -13.10 11.49 13.35
N VAL A 336 -12.27 11.03 12.40
CA VAL A 336 -12.52 9.77 11.69
C VAL A 336 -12.68 8.68 12.75
N PRO A 337 -13.71 7.81 12.70
CA PRO A 337 -13.88 6.76 13.69
C PRO A 337 -12.63 5.87 13.67
N VAL A 338 -11.94 5.82 14.81
CA VAL A 338 -11.00 4.75 15.11
C VAL A 338 -11.78 3.44 14.97
N PRO A 339 -11.30 2.43 14.24
CA PRO A 339 -11.94 1.13 14.23
C PRO A 339 -12.04 0.63 15.67
N SER A 340 -13.25 0.54 16.22
CA SER A 340 -13.49 -0.09 17.50
C SER A 340 -13.27 -1.60 17.35
N ASP A 341 -12.60 -2.21 18.32
CA ASP A 341 -12.25 -3.64 18.36
C ASP A 341 -13.45 -4.60 18.49
N ASP A 342 -14.68 -4.14 18.25
CA ASP A 342 -15.91 -4.92 18.40
C ASP A 342 -16.52 -5.26 17.04
N ASP A 343 -15.95 -6.26 16.34
CA ASP A 343 -16.74 -7.35 15.74
C ASP A 343 -15.83 -8.44 15.13
N PRO A 344 -16.00 -9.72 15.49
CA PRO A 344 -15.34 -10.82 14.80
C PRO A 344 -16.07 -11.08 13.47
N ALA A 345 -15.45 -10.70 12.35
CA ALA A 345 -15.84 -11.19 11.04
C ALA A 345 -15.72 -12.73 11.05
N SER A 346 -16.86 -13.41 11.15
CA SER A 346 -16.96 -14.85 10.96
C SER A 346 -16.72 -15.15 9.48
N PRO A 347 -15.74 -15.99 9.11
CA PRO A 347 -15.62 -16.44 7.73
C PRO A 347 -16.80 -17.38 7.43
N SER A 348 -17.64 -17.01 6.47
CA SER A 348 -18.59 -17.96 5.88
C SER A 348 -17.80 -19.01 5.11
N ALA A 349 -17.99 -20.27 5.51
CA ALA A 349 -17.41 -21.48 4.91
C ALA A 349 -17.83 -21.70 3.46
#